data_AF-A0A924QE50-F1
#
_entry.id   AF-A0A924QE50-F1
#
_cell.length_a   1.000
_cell.length_b   1.000
_cell.length_c   1.000
_cell.angle_alpha   90.00
_cell.angle_beta   90.00
_cell.angle_gamma   90.00
#
_symmetry.space_group_name_H-M   'P 1'
#
loop_
_entity.id
_entity.type
_entity.pdbx_description
1 polymer ?
#
loop_
_entity_poly.entity_id
_entity_poly.type
_entity_poly.pdbx_seq_one_letter_code
_entity_poly.pdbx_strand_id
1 'polypeptide(L)'
;MWSEVLSSLLPLSDASRFGWFTSSLVALTFCAFLAWRQTGWTSARYPVVVVLPFLIACALLYVLAIPRASLYFDLLLWPACFVLHLIMLRGVDALAPQRWWRVVHAGNTLLVILLIGGFLHRAANSGGVRSTDWAAVVLLLASTLTMMALASGRVWREPATGWPLERFQRDYAVHAGLGVAVLTTVGALMVACSASGNTTPLPYVPLLNPVDLCAFLAVASVALWLKRLRASTLVSAASSLRGRIALGVVAFAAFIVVNTVWLRFAHHFGGIAWNSDALADSFFVQAGYSMLWTLLGVGAMVWAHKKVQRVVWQAGAALLALTVVKLLMVDLENSGGGERIVAFIGVGVLMVVVGYFAPMPPTALKVEELETAHEVA
;
A
#
# COMPACT_ATOMS: atom_id res chain seq x y z
N MET A 1 -31.59 -2.90 -32.96
CA MET A 1 -33.00 -3.33 -32.80
C MET A 1 -33.46 -3.39 -31.34
N TRP A 2 -33.12 -4.40 -30.52
CA TRP A 2 -33.58 -4.43 -29.10
C TRP A 2 -33.00 -3.30 -28.23
N SER A 3 -31.78 -2.84 -28.53
CA SER A 3 -31.17 -1.66 -27.89
C SER A 3 -31.91 -0.36 -28.21
N GLU A 4 -32.41 -0.21 -29.44
CA GLU A 4 -33.16 0.97 -29.87
C GLU A 4 -34.56 0.99 -29.27
N VAL A 5 -35.24 -0.16 -29.23
CA VAL A 5 -36.59 -0.31 -28.64
C VAL A 5 -36.58 -0.08 -27.12
N LEU A 6 -35.57 -0.58 -26.39
CA LEU A 6 -35.43 -0.28 -24.96
C LEU A 6 -35.03 1.18 -24.70
N SER A 7 -34.29 1.81 -25.62
CA SER A 7 -33.89 3.20 -25.49
C SER A 7 -35.03 4.20 -25.73
N SER A 8 -36.06 3.80 -26.50
CA SER A 8 -37.23 4.63 -26.80
C SER A 8 -38.37 4.46 -25.80
N LEU A 9 -38.49 3.30 -25.14
CA LEU A 9 -39.57 3.02 -24.18
C LEU A 9 -39.27 3.46 -22.74
N LEU A 10 -37.99 3.50 -22.34
CA LEU A 10 -37.55 4.00 -21.04
C LEU A 10 -36.28 4.82 -21.26
N PRO A 11 -36.29 6.16 -21.03
CA PRO A 11 -35.08 6.97 -21.11
C PRO A 11 -34.14 6.64 -19.93
N LEU A 12 -33.46 5.50 -20.02
CA LEU A 12 -32.48 5.04 -19.06
C LEU A 12 -31.16 5.77 -19.30
N SER A 13 -30.59 6.32 -18.23
CA SER A 13 -29.23 6.86 -18.24
C SER A 13 -28.21 5.77 -18.62
N ASP A 14 -27.05 6.17 -19.15
CA ASP A 14 -25.97 5.24 -19.52
C ASP A 14 -25.55 4.35 -18.35
N ALA A 15 -25.51 4.91 -17.13
CA ALA A 15 -25.26 4.16 -15.90
C ALA A 15 -26.32 3.07 -15.64
N SER A 16 -27.58 3.36 -15.94
CA SER A 16 -28.68 2.39 -15.76
C SER A 16 -28.61 1.28 -16.80
N ARG A 17 -28.34 1.61 -18.07
CA ARG A 17 -28.12 0.62 -19.14
C ARG A 17 -26.93 -0.29 -18.80
N PHE A 18 -25.85 0.30 -18.30
CA PHE A 18 -24.67 -0.42 -17.86
C PHE A 18 -25.00 -1.35 -16.68
N GLY A 19 -25.71 -0.86 -15.67
CA GLY A 19 -26.13 -1.67 -14.53
C GLY A 19 -27.02 -2.85 -14.92
N TRP A 20 -27.96 -2.64 -15.85
CA TRP A 20 -28.78 -3.71 -16.42
C TRP A 20 -27.93 -4.73 -17.16
N PHE A 21 -26.99 -4.30 -17.99
CA PHE A 21 -26.08 -5.20 -18.71
C PHE A 21 -25.27 -6.08 -17.75
N THR A 22 -24.64 -5.48 -16.74
CA THR A 22 -23.84 -6.21 -15.75
C THR A 22 -24.69 -7.16 -14.91
N SER A 23 -25.81 -6.68 -14.36
CA SER A 23 -26.68 -7.51 -13.52
C SER A 23 -27.34 -8.64 -14.29
N SER A 24 -27.76 -8.42 -15.54
CA SER A 24 -28.44 -9.45 -16.34
C SER A 24 -27.52 -10.62 -16.66
N LEU A 25 -26.25 -10.38 -17.00
CA LEU A 25 -25.29 -11.45 -17.26
C LEU A 25 -25.01 -12.27 -16.00
N VAL A 26 -24.81 -11.59 -14.86
CA VAL A 26 -24.59 -12.27 -13.57
C VAL A 26 -25.82 -13.05 -13.14
N ALA A 27 -27.01 -12.49 -13.28
CA ALA A 27 -28.27 -13.16 -12.94
C ALA A 27 -28.53 -14.37 -13.83
N LEU A 28 -28.31 -14.27 -15.15
CA LEU A 28 -28.47 -15.39 -16.08
C LEU A 28 -27.47 -16.52 -15.76
N THR A 29 -26.23 -16.16 -15.45
CA THR A 29 -25.21 -17.12 -15.00
C THR A 29 -25.60 -17.77 -13.67
N PHE A 30 -26.20 -17.01 -12.76
CA PHE A 30 -26.70 -17.52 -11.49
C PHE A 30 -27.88 -18.49 -11.70
N CYS A 31 -28.82 -18.18 -12.60
CA CYS A 31 -29.90 -19.10 -12.98
C CYS A 31 -29.36 -20.40 -13.58
N ALA A 32 -28.34 -20.33 -14.45
CA ALA A 32 -27.69 -21.53 -14.98
C ALA A 32 -27.00 -22.34 -13.88
N PHE A 33 -26.34 -21.68 -12.92
CA PHE A 33 -25.76 -22.32 -11.75
C PHE A 33 -26.83 -23.02 -10.87
N LEU A 34 -27.99 -22.39 -10.65
CA LEU A 34 -29.10 -23.00 -9.93
C LEU A 34 -29.68 -24.20 -10.70
N ALA A 35 -29.84 -24.09 -12.02
CA ALA A 35 -30.28 -25.19 -12.87
C ALA A 35 -29.33 -26.39 -12.74
N TRP A 36 -28.01 -26.16 -12.78
CA TRP A 36 -27.02 -27.22 -12.53
C TRP A 36 -27.20 -27.87 -11.16
N ARG A 37 -27.38 -27.07 -10.09
CA ARG A 37 -27.56 -27.56 -8.73
C ARG A 37 -28.83 -28.40 -8.55
N GLN A 38 -29.90 -28.08 -9.27
CA GLN A 38 -31.19 -28.76 -9.16
C GLN A 38 -31.32 -29.98 -10.08
N THR A 39 -30.85 -29.89 -11.32
CA THR A 39 -31.08 -30.93 -12.34
C THR A 39 -29.86 -31.83 -12.58
N GLY A 40 -28.68 -31.44 -12.10
CA GLY A 40 -27.43 -32.13 -12.37
C GLY A 40 -26.85 -31.87 -13.77
N TRP A 41 -27.45 -30.97 -14.58
CA TRP A 41 -26.95 -30.64 -15.92
C TRP A 41 -25.56 -29.98 -15.86
N THR A 42 -24.52 -30.78 -16.04
CA THR A 42 -23.12 -30.39 -15.78
C THR A 42 -22.63 -29.24 -16.63
N SER A 43 -23.19 -29.04 -17.83
CA SER A 43 -22.77 -27.95 -18.72
C SER A 43 -23.23 -26.57 -18.23
N ALA A 44 -24.28 -26.50 -17.42
CA ALA A 44 -24.83 -25.23 -16.94
C ALA A 44 -23.94 -24.51 -15.90
N ARG A 45 -22.87 -25.17 -15.40
CA ARG A 45 -21.88 -24.54 -14.50
C ARG A 45 -20.79 -23.73 -15.22
N TYR A 46 -20.51 -24.01 -16.48
CA TYR A 46 -19.38 -23.40 -17.21
C TYR A 46 -19.42 -21.87 -17.30
N PRO A 47 -20.59 -21.20 -17.42
CA PRO A 47 -20.64 -19.75 -17.46
C PRO A 47 -19.99 -19.07 -16.22
N VAL A 48 -19.93 -19.75 -15.06
CA VAL A 48 -19.30 -19.20 -13.85
C VAL A 48 -17.81 -18.86 -14.06
N VAL A 49 -17.13 -19.57 -14.97
CA VAL A 49 -15.70 -19.39 -15.28
C VAL A 49 -15.39 -17.96 -15.72
N VAL A 50 -16.30 -17.30 -16.45
CA VAL A 50 -16.08 -15.97 -17.03
C VAL A 50 -16.62 -14.82 -16.17
N VAL A 51 -17.29 -15.11 -15.05
CA VAL A 51 -17.94 -14.08 -14.24
C VAL A 51 -16.94 -13.08 -13.67
N LEU A 52 -15.81 -13.54 -13.11
CA LEU A 52 -14.80 -12.64 -12.59
C LEU A 52 -14.19 -11.72 -13.66
N PRO A 53 -13.61 -12.22 -14.78
CA PRO A 53 -13.03 -11.34 -15.78
C PRO A 53 -14.07 -10.37 -16.37
N PHE A 54 -15.33 -10.81 -16.51
CA PHE A 54 -16.44 -9.93 -16.86
C PHE A 54 -16.65 -8.82 -15.82
N LEU A 55 -16.74 -9.15 -14.54
CA LEU A 55 -16.93 -8.16 -13.47
C LEU A 55 -15.76 -7.18 -13.37
N ILE A 56 -14.52 -7.64 -13.55
CA ILE A 56 -13.34 -6.76 -13.58
C ILE A 56 -13.42 -5.80 -14.78
N ALA A 57 -13.72 -6.31 -15.97
CA ALA A 57 -13.85 -5.50 -17.18
C ALA A 57 -14.97 -4.45 -17.02
N CYS A 58 -16.12 -4.87 -16.50
CA CYS A 58 -17.22 -3.95 -16.21
C CYS A 58 -16.83 -2.94 -15.12
N ALA A 59 -16.17 -3.34 -14.03
CA ALA A 59 -15.79 -2.42 -12.96
C ALA A 59 -14.79 -1.38 -13.47
N LEU A 60 -13.82 -1.79 -14.28
CA LEU A 60 -12.85 -0.90 -14.91
C LEU A 60 -13.54 0.09 -15.87
N LEU A 61 -14.39 -0.40 -16.78
CA LEU A 61 -15.16 0.45 -17.69
C LEU A 61 -16.07 1.42 -16.94
N TYR A 62 -16.72 0.95 -15.87
CA TYR A 62 -17.59 1.76 -15.03
C TYR A 62 -16.83 2.91 -14.34
N VAL A 63 -15.63 2.62 -13.81
CA VAL A 63 -14.76 3.63 -13.19
C VAL A 63 -14.24 4.64 -14.22
N LEU A 64 -13.86 4.20 -15.42
CA LEU A 64 -13.24 5.06 -16.43
C LEU A 64 -14.25 5.85 -17.28
N ALA A 65 -15.34 5.22 -17.68
CA ALA A 65 -16.27 5.77 -18.67
C ALA A 65 -17.53 6.40 -18.05
N ILE A 66 -17.88 6.07 -16.80
CA ILE A 66 -19.11 6.56 -16.17
C ILE A 66 -18.81 7.27 -14.82
N PRO A 67 -18.02 8.37 -14.85
CA PRO A 67 -17.55 9.05 -13.63
C PRO A 67 -18.68 9.72 -12.82
N ARG A 68 -19.82 9.98 -13.44
CA ARG A 68 -21.01 10.63 -12.83
C ARG A 68 -22.12 9.63 -12.46
N ALA A 69 -21.82 8.33 -12.43
CA ALA A 69 -22.80 7.36 -11.97
C ALA A 69 -23.20 7.62 -10.51
N SER A 70 -24.45 7.30 -10.17
CA SER A 70 -24.96 7.44 -8.81
C SER A 70 -24.28 6.45 -7.85
N LEU A 71 -24.03 6.89 -6.61
CA LEU A 71 -23.51 6.06 -5.52
C LEU A 71 -24.41 4.83 -5.21
N TYR A 72 -25.69 4.87 -5.56
CA TYR A 72 -26.57 3.71 -5.41
C TYR A 72 -26.09 2.50 -6.22
N PHE A 73 -25.47 2.69 -7.38
CA PHE A 73 -24.89 1.59 -8.14
C PHE A 73 -23.70 0.97 -7.39
N ASP A 74 -22.90 1.77 -6.70
CA ASP A 74 -21.81 1.27 -5.85
C ASP A 74 -22.28 0.48 -4.64
N LEU A 75 -23.40 0.89 -4.06
CA LEU A 75 -23.91 0.30 -2.83
C LEU A 75 -24.84 -0.89 -3.08
N LEU A 76 -25.46 -0.99 -4.26
CA LEU A 76 -26.45 -2.03 -4.56
C LEU A 76 -25.96 -3.00 -5.64
N LEU A 77 -25.65 -2.49 -6.84
CA LEU A 77 -25.30 -3.34 -7.99
C LEU A 77 -24.03 -4.15 -7.72
N TRP A 78 -22.94 -3.47 -7.36
CA TRP A 78 -21.65 -4.13 -7.21
C TRP A 78 -21.62 -5.14 -6.06
N PRO A 79 -22.13 -4.84 -4.85
CA PRO A 79 -22.23 -5.82 -3.78
C PRO A 79 -23.13 -7.00 -4.16
N ALA A 80 -24.27 -6.77 -4.81
CA ALA A 80 -25.15 -7.86 -5.24
C ALA A 80 -24.45 -8.78 -6.25
N CYS A 81 -23.84 -8.22 -7.30
CA CYS A 81 -23.08 -8.99 -8.29
C CYS A 81 -21.90 -9.75 -7.66
N PHE A 82 -21.18 -9.11 -6.72
CA PHE A 82 -20.06 -9.73 -6.04
C PHE A 82 -20.51 -10.88 -5.13
N VAL A 83 -21.60 -10.71 -4.37
CA VAL A 83 -22.16 -11.78 -3.52
C VAL A 83 -22.60 -12.97 -4.37
N LEU A 84 -23.33 -12.74 -5.47
CA LEU A 84 -23.74 -13.81 -6.38
C LEU A 84 -22.52 -14.53 -6.97
N HIS A 85 -21.49 -13.78 -7.38
CA HIS A 85 -20.21 -14.33 -7.84
C HIS A 85 -19.56 -15.24 -6.77
N LEU A 86 -19.49 -14.80 -5.51
CA LEU A 86 -18.93 -15.61 -4.42
C LEU A 86 -19.75 -16.88 -4.14
N ILE A 87 -21.07 -16.81 -4.20
CA ILE A 87 -21.96 -17.98 -4.04
C ILE A 87 -21.69 -19.00 -5.15
N MET A 88 -21.62 -18.55 -6.40
CA MET A 88 -21.33 -19.41 -7.55
C MET A 88 -19.92 -20.01 -7.43
N LEU A 89 -18.92 -19.18 -7.12
CA LEU A 89 -17.52 -19.58 -6.96
C LEU A 89 -17.37 -20.68 -5.90
N ARG A 90 -17.99 -20.51 -4.73
CA ARG A 90 -18.00 -21.53 -3.66
C ARG A 90 -18.57 -22.86 -4.12
N GLY A 91 -19.51 -22.85 -5.08
CA GLY A 91 -20.09 -24.07 -5.62
C GLY A 91 -19.21 -24.80 -6.64
N VAL A 92 -18.27 -24.10 -7.28
CA VAL A 92 -17.48 -24.65 -8.41
C VAL A 92 -15.98 -24.77 -8.13
N ASP A 93 -15.46 -24.12 -7.08
CA ASP A 93 -14.02 -24.03 -6.79
C ASP A 93 -13.32 -25.36 -6.44
N ALA A 94 -14.10 -26.42 -6.19
CA ALA A 94 -13.61 -27.79 -5.97
C ALA A 94 -13.44 -28.57 -7.26
N LEU A 95 -13.99 -28.06 -8.37
CA LEU A 95 -14.09 -28.75 -9.63
C LEU A 95 -12.93 -28.36 -10.56
N ALA A 96 -12.69 -29.19 -11.58
CA ALA A 96 -11.74 -28.84 -12.63
C ALA A 96 -12.26 -27.64 -13.47
N PRO A 97 -11.37 -26.75 -13.95
CA PRO A 97 -9.91 -26.75 -13.76
C PRO A 97 -9.48 -26.03 -12.47
N GLN A 98 -8.78 -26.73 -11.58
CA GLN A 98 -8.38 -26.18 -10.26
C GLN A 98 -7.45 -24.96 -10.35
N ARG A 99 -6.58 -24.89 -11.37
CA ARG A 99 -5.64 -23.77 -11.55
C ARG A 99 -6.38 -22.45 -11.80
N TRP A 100 -7.48 -22.49 -12.55
CA TRP A 100 -8.28 -21.30 -12.84
C TRP A 100 -8.89 -20.71 -11.57
N TRP A 101 -9.43 -21.56 -10.69
CA TRP A 101 -10.04 -21.09 -9.44
C TRP A 101 -9.05 -20.38 -8.52
N ARG A 102 -7.77 -20.77 -8.50
CA ARG A 102 -6.72 -20.02 -7.80
C ARG A 102 -6.56 -18.60 -8.34
N VAL A 103 -6.55 -18.46 -9.67
CA VAL A 103 -6.51 -17.15 -10.34
C VAL A 103 -7.76 -16.34 -10.02
N VAL A 104 -8.94 -16.97 -10.00
CA VAL A 104 -10.20 -16.29 -9.65
C VAL A 104 -10.20 -15.81 -8.19
N HIS A 105 -9.73 -16.63 -7.25
CA HIS A 105 -9.62 -16.23 -5.85
C HIS A 105 -8.63 -15.08 -5.67
N ALA A 106 -7.46 -15.13 -6.30
CA ALA A 106 -6.51 -14.02 -6.27
C ALA A 106 -7.08 -12.76 -6.93
N GLY A 107 -7.72 -12.89 -8.10
CA GLY A 107 -8.29 -11.79 -8.86
C GLY A 107 -9.48 -11.10 -8.19
N ASN A 108 -10.17 -11.76 -7.25
CA ASN A 108 -11.17 -11.12 -6.41
C ASN A 108 -10.59 -9.91 -5.65
N THR A 109 -9.30 -9.92 -5.30
CA THR A 109 -8.67 -8.78 -4.63
C THR A 109 -8.59 -7.54 -5.53
N LEU A 110 -8.31 -7.72 -6.82
CA LEU A 110 -8.34 -6.63 -7.80
C LEU A 110 -9.75 -6.08 -7.95
N LEU A 111 -10.76 -6.96 -8.05
CA LEU A 111 -12.16 -6.53 -8.09
C LEU A 111 -12.51 -5.70 -6.85
N VAL A 112 -12.17 -6.16 -5.63
CA VAL A 112 -12.41 -5.41 -4.38
C VAL A 112 -11.74 -4.04 -4.40
N ILE A 113 -10.50 -3.94 -4.89
CA ILE A 113 -9.80 -2.65 -5.02
C ILE A 113 -10.54 -1.72 -5.98
N LEU A 114 -11.01 -2.23 -7.13
CA LEU A 114 -11.78 -1.44 -8.09
C LEU A 114 -13.12 -0.98 -7.51
N LEU A 115 -13.80 -1.82 -6.73
CA LEU A 115 -15.07 -1.47 -6.09
C LEU A 115 -14.90 -0.40 -5.01
N ILE A 116 -13.94 -0.59 -4.09
CA ILE A 116 -13.64 0.39 -3.03
C ILE A 116 -13.15 1.69 -3.67
N GLY A 117 -12.19 1.61 -4.59
CA GLY A 117 -11.62 2.77 -5.27
C GLY A 117 -12.64 3.54 -6.09
N GLY A 118 -13.51 2.84 -6.83
CA GLY A 118 -14.59 3.44 -7.58
C GLY A 118 -15.59 4.17 -6.69
N PHE A 119 -16.05 3.51 -5.62
CA PHE A 119 -16.96 4.12 -4.64
C PHE A 119 -16.35 5.37 -4.00
N LEU A 120 -15.14 5.25 -3.46
CA LEU A 120 -14.46 6.37 -2.81
C LEU A 120 -14.21 7.52 -3.80
N HIS A 121 -13.82 7.21 -5.06
CA HIS A 121 -13.59 8.22 -6.09
C HIS A 121 -14.87 9.00 -6.40
N ARG A 122 -16.01 8.31 -6.50
CA ARG A 122 -17.31 8.96 -6.68
C ARG A 122 -17.75 9.74 -5.46
N ALA A 123 -17.53 9.22 -4.25
CA ALA A 123 -17.82 9.94 -3.02
C ALA A 123 -17.03 11.27 -2.95
N ALA A 124 -15.74 11.24 -3.31
CA ALA A 124 -14.92 12.45 -3.40
C ALA A 124 -15.43 13.42 -4.48
N ASN A 125 -15.86 12.90 -5.65
CA ASN A 125 -16.47 13.74 -6.69
C ASN A 125 -17.78 14.39 -6.21
N SER A 126 -18.64 13.65 -5.52
CA SER A 126 -19.89 14.17 -4.95
C SER A 126 -19.66 15.22 -3.86
N GLY A 127 -18.57 15.09 -3.10
CA GLY A 127 -18.14 16.05 -2.08
C GLY A 127 -17.49 17.32 -2.65
N GLY A 128 -17.30 17.45 -3.96
CA GLY A 128 -16.72 18.65 -4.58
C GLY A 128 -15.21 18.81 -4.39
N VAL A 129 -14.50 17.78 -3.89
CA VAL A 129 -13.07 17.85 -3.54
C VAL A 129 -12.14 17.36 -4.67
N ARG A 130 -12.65 17.25 -5.90
CA ARG A 130 -11.89 16.70 -7.05
C ARG A 130 -10.64 17.50 -7.41
N SER A 131 -10.65 18.81 -7.21
CA SER A 131 -9.51 19.70 -7.49
C SER A 131 -8.39 19.63 -6.46
N THR A 132 -8.52 18.75 -5.47
CA THR A 132 -7.59 18.61 -4.35
C THR A 132 -6.96 17.22 -4.31
N ASP A 133 -6.00 17.04 -3.42
CA ASP A 133 -5.25 15.79 -3.25
C ASP A 133 -6.10 14.66 -2.63
N TRP A 134 -7.37 14.92 -2.27
CA TRP A 134 -8.33 13.88 -1.86
C TRP A 134 -8.47 12.77 -2.89
N ALA A 135 -8.39 13.07 -4.18
CA ALA A 135 -8.45 12.06 -5.23
C ALA A 135 -7.30 11.04 -5.12
N ALA A 136 -6.08 11.54 -4.83
CA ALA A 136 -4.89 10.72 -4.66
C ALA A 136 -4.98 9.86 -3.39
N VAL A 137 -5.45 10.45 -2.29
CA VAL A 137 -5.69 9.76 -1.00
C VAL A 137 -6.68 8.61 -1.18
N VAL A 138 -7.82 8.89 -1.80
CA VAL A 138 -8.90 7.94 -2.00
C VAL A 138 -8.47 6.72 -2.83
N LEU A 139 -7.70 6.94 -3.89
CA LEU A 139 -7.21 5.87 -4.75
C LEU A 139 -6.20 4.98 -4.01
N LEU A 140 -5.28 5.57 -3.24
CA LEU A 140 -4.33 4.83 -2.41
C LEU A 140 -5.03 4.08 -1.26
N LEU A 141 -6.09 4.66 -0.70
CA LEU A 141 -6.82 4.08 0.41
C LEU A 141 -7.46 2.73 0.02
N ALA A 142 -7.93 2.57 -1.21
CA ALA A 142 -8.54 1.32 -1.68
C ALA A 142 -7.56 0.13 -1.65
N SER A 143 -6.34 0.30 -2.17
CA SER A 143 -5.30 -0.73 -2.13
C SER A 143 -4.80 -0.93 -0.70
N THR A 144 -4.67 0.14 0.08
CA THR A 144 -4.26 0.09 1.49
C THR A 144 -5.24 -0.72 2.36
N LEU A 145 -6.54 -0.46 2.26
CA LEU A 145 -7.57 -1.21 2.99
C LEU A 145 -7.57 -2.70 2.60
N THR A 146 -7.41 -2.99 1.31
CA THR A 146 -7.29 -4.37 0.82
C THR A 146 -6.03 -5.02 1.37
N MET A 147 -4.90 -4.31 1.40
CA MET A 147 -3.64 -4.77 1.96
C MET A 147 -3.76 -5.06 3.46
N MET A 148 -4.41 -4.19 4.23
CA MET A 148 -4.71 -4.39 5.64
C MET A 148 -5.57 -5.64 5.88
N ALA A 149 -6.59 -5.86 5.04
CA ALA A 149 -7.41 -7.07 5.10
C ALA A 149 -6.59 -8.35 4.83
N LEU A 150 -5.68 -8.32 3.85
CA LEU A 150 -4.77 -9.43 3.55
C LEU A 150 -3.68 -9.63 4.62
N ALA A 151 -3.31 -8.57 5.34
CA ALA A 151 -2.39 -8.61 6.47
C ALA A 151 -3.06 -9.03 7.79
N SER A 152 -4.39 -9.17 7.81
CA SER A 152 -5.16 -9.51 9.01
C SER A 152 -4.79 -10.89 9.56
N GLY A 153 -4.86 -11.05 10.88
CA GLY A 153 -4.51 -12.32 11.54
C GLY A 153 -5.34 -13.51 11.06
N ARG A 154 -6.56 -13.28 10.55
CA ARG A 154 -7.44 -14.32 10.00
C ARG A 154 -6.84 -15.00 8.76
N VAL A 155 -6.23 -14.22 7.86
CA VAL A 155 -5.62 -14.74 6.62
C VAL A 155 -4.38 -15.59 6.93
N TRP A 156 -3.67 -15.26 8.00
CA TRP A 156 -2.40 -15.90 8.38
C TRP A 156 -2.54 -16.91 9.52
N ARG A 157 -3.76 -17.31 9.89
CA ARG A 157 -4.01 -18.34 10.92
C ARG A 157 -3.67 -19.72 10.38
N GLU A 158 -2.95 -20.52 11.16
CA GLU A 158 -2.57 -21.88 10.83
C GLU A 158 -3.12 -22.84 11.92
N PRO A 159 -4.01 -23.81 11.59
CA PRO A 159 -4.59 -24.05 10.26
C PRO A 159 -5.63 -22.99 9.86
N ALA A 160 -5.78 -22.75 8.55
CA ALA A 160 -6.84 -21.90 8.04
C ALA A 160 -8.20 -22.61 8.15
N THR A 161 -9.22 -21.88 8.60
CA THR A 161 -10.57 -22.41 8.79
C THR A 161 -11.59 -21.62 7.99
N GLY A 162 -12.51 -22.34 7.35
CA GLY A 162 -13.64 -21.77 6.63
C GLY A 162 -13.31 -21.29 5.22
N TRP A 163 -14.37 -21.16 4.43
CA TRP A 163 -14.27 -20.72 3.04
C TRP A 163 -13.92 -19.22 2.94
N PRO A 164 -13.08 -18.79 1.99
CA PRO A 164 -12.31 -19.58 1.02
C PRO A 164 -10.89 -19.97 1.51
N LEU A 165 -10.51 -19.53 2.72
CA LEU A 165 -9.12 -19.61 3.19
C LEU A 165 -8.65 -21.05 3.40
N GLU A 166 -9.53 -21.96 3.83
CA GLU A 166 -9.17 -23.38 4.04
C GLU A 166 -8.44 -24.02 2.85
N ARG A 167 -8.82 -23.68 1.60
CA ARG A 167 -8.18 -24.19 0.39
C ARG A 167 -7.24 -23.19 -0.28
N PHE A 168 -7.57 -21.90 -0.23
CA PHE A 168 -6.91 -20.86 -1.04
C PHE A 168 -6.10 -19.87 -0.19
N GLN A 169 -5.76 -20.21 1.06
CA GLN A 169 -4.99 -19.33 1.96
C GLN A 169 -3.75 -18.75 1.28
N ARG A 170 -2.93 -19.61 0.67
CA ARG A 170 -1.68 -19.20 0.01
C ARG A 170 -1.92 -18.25 -1.16
N ASP A 171 -3.00 -18.44 -1.91
CA ASP A 171 -3.34 -17.59 -3.06
C ASP A 171 -3.74 -16.17 -2.62
N TYR A 172 -4.47 -16.04 -1.51
CA TYR A 172 -4.76 -14.74 -0.91
C TYR A 172 -3.55 -14.12 -0.20
N ALA A 173 -2.90 -14.88 0.68
CA ALA A 173 -1.84 -14.39 1.56
C ALA A 173 -0.57 -14.01 0.79
N VAL A 174 -0.17 -14.82 -0.21
CA VAL A 174 1.11 -14.67 -0.91
C VAL A 174 0.92 -14.09 -2.30
N HIS A 175 0.15 -14.74 -3.18
CA HIS A 175 0.05 -14.35 -4.59
C HIS A 175 -0.69 -13.02 -4.76
N ALA A 176 -1.91 -12.92 -4.23
CA ALA A 176 -2.66 -11.67 -4.23
C ALA A 176 -1.99 -10.63 -3.33
N GLY A 177 -1.54 -11.03 -2.14
CA GLY A 177 -0.80 -10.17 -1.22
C GLY A 177 0.40 -9.48 -1.85
N LEU A 178 1.20 -10.19 -2.66
CA LEU A 178 2.34 -9.60 -3.37
C LEU A 178 1.89 -8.56 -4.39
N GLY A 179 0.88 -8.86 -5.22
CA GLY A 179 0.36 -7.91 -6.21
C GLY A 179 -0.19 -6.65 -5.56
N VAL A 180 -0.97 -6.80 -4.49
CA VAL A 180 -1.51 -5.67 -3.71
C VAL A 180 -0.41 -4.91 -3.00
N ALA A 181 0.63 -5.57 -2.47
CA ALA A 181 1.77 -4.92 -1.83
C ALA A 181 2.56 -4.05 -2.81
N VAL A 182 2.83 -4.54 -4.03
CA VAL A 182 3.48 -3.76 -5.10
C VAL A 182 2.63 -2.56 -5.47
N LEU A 183 1.34 -2.76 -5.74
CA LEU A 183 0.41 -1.69 -6.08
C LEU A 183 0.32 -0.62 -4.97
N THR A 184 0.24 -1.04 -3.71
CA THR A 184 0.14 -0.15 -2.55
C THR A 184 1.44 0.62 -2.34
N THR A 185 2.60 -0.02 -2.52
CA THR A 185 3.91 0.65 -2.39
C THR A 185 4.12 1.68 -3.49
N VAL A 186 3.87 1.30 -4.75
CA VAL A 186 3.98 2.23 -5.90
C VAL A 186 3.00 3.38 -5.74
N GLY A 187 1.75 3.09 -5.38
CA GLY A 187 0.74 4.12 -5.09
C GLY A 187 1.18 5.07 -3.97
N ALA A 188 1.72 4.55 -2.87
CA ALA A 188 2.21 5.36 -1.77
C ALA A 188 3.34 6.30 -2.21
N LEU A 189 4.30 5.82 -3.00
CA LEU A 189 5.38 6.64 -3.55
C LEU A 189 4.87 7.71 -4.52
N MET A 190 3.94 7.35 -5.42
CA MET A 190 3.33 8.30 -6.34
C MET A 190 2.59 9.40 -5.59
N VAL A 191 1.79 9.05 -4.58
CA VAL A 191 1.07 10.02 -3.75
C VAL A 191 2.05 10.88 -2.96
N ALA A 192 3.06 10.27 -2.32
CA ALA A 192 4.05 10.98 -1.51
C ALA A 192 4.78 12.05 -2.31
N CYS A 193 5.18 11.75 -3.56
CA CYS A 193 5.95 12.68 -4.40
C CYS A 193 5.09 13.66 -5.20
N SER A 194 3.84 13.33 -5.53
CA SER A 194 3.01 14.20 -6.39
C SER A 194 2.05 15.09 -5.60
N ALA A 195 1.53 14.63 -4.46
CA ALA A 195 0.51 15.34 -3.70
C ALA A 195 1.13 16.40 -2.77
N SER A 196 0.68 17.66 -2.95
CA SER A 196 1.07 18.83 -2.16
C SER A 196 0.53 18.81 -0.72
N GLY A 197 -0.42 17.94 -0.41
CA GLY A 197 -1.12 17.91 0.88
C GLY A 197 -2.32 18.86 0.92
N ASN A 198 -2.76 19.37 -0.22
CA ASN A 198 -3.95 20.20 -0.32
C ASN A 198 -5.20 19.31 -0.20
N THR A 199 -5.81 19.26 0.98
CA THR A 199 -6.98 18.43 1.28
C THR A 199 -8.13 19.24 1.83
N THR A 200 -8.51 20.35 1.18
CA THR A 200 -9.65 21.16 1.64
C THR A 200 -10.92 20.31 1.80
N PRO A 201 -11.77 20.59 2.80
CA PRO A 201 -11.71 21.72 3.74
C PRO A 201 -10.76 21.53 4.94
N LEU A 202 -10.04 20.41 5.03
CA LEU A 202 -9.13 20.17 6.15
C LEU A 202 -7.84 21.01 6.00
N PRO A 203 -7.37 21.66 7.07
CA PRO A 203 -6.09 22.36 7.06
C PRO A 203 -4.94 21.36 6.97
N TYR A 204 -3.79 21.81 6.44
CA TYR A 204 -2.58 21.01 6.48
C TYR A 204 -1.99 20.98 7.88
N VAL A 205 -1.95 19.79 8.48
CA VAL A 205 -1.25 19.50 9.73
C VAL A 205 -0.27 18.36 9.45
N PRO A 206 1.05 18.55 9.61
CA PRO A 206 2.03 17.51 9.32
C PRO A 206 1.70 16.20 10.04
N LEU A 207 1.90 15.06 9.36
CA LEU A 207 1.62 13.70 9.86
C LEU A 207 0.12 13.36 10.05
N LEU A 208 -0.73 14.36 10.29
CA LEU A 208 -2.18 14.20 10.44
C LEU A 208 -2.96 14.51 9.16
N ASN A 209 -2.30 15.14 8.18
CA ASN A 209 -2.88 15.39 6.88
C ASN A 209 -3.29 14.06 6.21
N PRO A 210 -4.43 13.98 5.51
CA PRO A 210 -4.88 12.75 4.87
C PRO A 210 -3.87 12.13 3.90
N VAL A 211 -3.07 12.94 3.20
CA VAL A 211 -1.99 12.46 2.31
C VAL A 211 -0.93 11.73 3.11
N ASP A 212 -0.42 12.35 4.18
CA ASP A 212 0.60 11.77 5.04
C ASP A 212 0.10 10.49 5.70
N LEU A 213 -1.08 10.56 6.32
CA LEU A 213 -1.66 9.44 7.05
C LEU A 213 -1.90 8.25 6.12
N CYS A 214 -2.45 8.49 4.94
CA CYS A 214 -2.69 7.41 3.97
C CYS A 214 -1.39 6.79 3.47
N ALA A 215 -0.35 7.59 3.20
CA ALA A 215 0.95 7.08 2.79
C ALA A 215 1.62 6.25 3.90
N PHE A 216 1.56 6.69 5.15
CA PHE A 216 2.06 5.93 6.29
C PHE A 216 1.29 4.63 6.50
N LEU A 217 -0.05 4.67 6.43
CA LEU A 217 -0.89 3.47 6.54
C LEU A 217 -0.61 2.48 5.42
N ALA A 218 -0.40 2.96 4.19
CA ALA A 218 -0.03 2.14 3.04
C ALA A 218 1.27 1.38 3.31
N VAL A 219 2.35 2.09 3.66
CA VAL A 219 3.65 1.47 3.95
C VAL A 219 3.58 0.55 5.18
N ALA A 220 2.86 0.94 6.24
CA ALA A 220 2.67 0.12 7.43
C ALA A 220 1.89 -1.17 7.15
N SER A 221 0.87 -1.11 6.28
CA SER A 221 0.09 -2.29 5.87
C SER A 221 0.96 -3.32 5.13
N VAL A 222 1.86 -2.85 4.25
CA VAL A 222 2.84 -3.69 3.54
C VAL A 222 3.88 -4.24 4.51
N ALA A 223 4.38 -3.42 5.45
CA ALA A 223 5.29 -3.86 6.50
C ALA A 223 4.67 -4.95 7.39
N LEU A 224 3.40 -4.79 7.77
CA LEU A 224 2.66 -5.78 8.54
C LEU A 224 2.49 -7.08 7.77
N TRP A 225 2.10 -7.01 6.50
CA TRP A 225 2.01 -8.18 5.63
C TRP A 225 3.35 -8.90 5.51
N LEU A 226 4.44 -8.16 5.27
CA LEU A 226 5.78 -8.75 5.17
C LEU A 226 6.21 -9.42 6.48
N LYS A 227 5.87 -8.81 7.63
CA LYS A 227 6.07 -9.42 8.95
C LYS A 227 5.31 -10.75 9.08
N ARG A 228 4.05 -10.81 8.66
CA ARG A 228 3.24 -12.04 8.67
C ARG A 228 3.81 -13.10 7.74
N LEU A 229 4.17 -12.71 6.51
CA LEU A 229 4.76 -13.59 5.50
C LEU A 229 6.06 -14.24 5.97
N ARG A 230 6.89 -13.49 6.71
CA ARG A 230 8.14 -14.00 7.29
C ARG A 230 7.92 -14.95 8.48
N ALA A 231 6.83 -14.78 9.23
CA ALA A 231 6.52 -15.60 10.39
C ALA A 231 5.72 -16.88 10.07
N SER A 232 5.07 -16.93 8.90
CA SER A 232 4.21 -18.05 8.49
C SER A 232 5.00 -19.29 8.04
N THR A 233 4.36 -20.44 7.85
CA THR A 233 4.95 -21.61 7.17
C THR A 233 4.61 -21.66 5.67
N LEU A 234 3.72 -20.78 5.19
CA LEU A 234 3.22 -20.75 3.81
C LEU A 234 4.27 -20.43 2.74
N VAL A 235 5.40 -19.85 3.14
CA VAL A 235 6.50 -19.46 2.26
C VAL A 235 7.77 -20.17 2.74
N SER A 236 8.60 -20.68 1.82
CA SER A 236 9.85 -21.33 2.20
C SER A 236 10.81 -20.33 2.84
N ALA A 237 11.63 -20.80 3.80
CA ALA A 237 12.63 -19.98 4.46
C ALA A 237 13.66 -19.38 3.46
N ALA A 238 13.93 -20.08 2.36
CA ALA A 238 14.84 -19.65 1.30
C ALA A 238 14.24 -18.63 0.31
N SER A 239 12.95 -18.29 0.43
CA SER A 239 12.31 -17.35 -0.49
C SER A 239 12.91 -15.94 -0.36
N SER A 240 13.19 -15.30 -1.50
CA SER A 240 13.67 -13.92 -1.57
C SER A 240 12.72 -12.91 -0.90
N LEU A 241 11.42 -13.23 -0.85
CA LEU A 241 10.38 -12.46 -0.14
C LEU A 241 10.64 -12.37 1.37
N ARG A 242 11.37 -13.33 1.96
CA ARG A 242 11.80 -13.27 3.37
C ARG A 242 13.15 -12.59 3.56
N GLY A 243 13.83 -12.28 2.46
CA GLY A 243 15.16 -11.70 2.44
C GLY A 243 15.21 -10.26 2.95
N ARG A 244 16.44 -9.74 3.01
CA ARG A 244 16.71 -8.35 3.44
C ARG A 244 16.26 -7.33 2.40
N ILE A 245 16.26 -7.69 1.12
CA ILE A 245 15.84 -6.79 0.02
C ILE A 245 14.39 -6.34 0.21
N ALA A 246 13.46 -7.26 0.52
CA ALA A 246 12.06 -6.91 0.76
C ALA A 246 11.88 -5.92 1.93
N LEU A 247 12.64 -6.10 3.02
CA LEU A 247 12.66 -5.11 4.11
C LEU A 247 13.24 -3.78 3.67
N GLY A 248 14.32 -3.81 2.89
CA GLY A 248 14.97 -2.62 2.33
C GLY A 248 14.03 -1.79 1.47
N VAL A 249 13.22 -2.44 0.62
CA VAL A 249 12.20 -1.75 -0.21
C VAL A 249 11.16 -1.03 0.66
N VAL A 250 10.63 -1.70 1.69
CA VAL A 250 9.65 -1.09 2.60
C VAL A 250 10.27 0.05 3.42
N ALA A 251 11.51 -0.13 3.89
CA ALA A 251 12.24 0.90 4.62
C ALA A 251 12.56 2.11 3.74
N PHE A 252 12.95 1.90 2.49
CA PHE A 252 13.20 2.95 1.53
C PHE A 252 11.92 3.70 1.18
N ALA A 253 10.79 2.99 1.01
CA ALA A 253 9.49 3.63 0.82
C ALA A 253 9.09 4.48 2.04
N ALA A 254 9.27 3.96 3.26
CA ALA A 254 9.04 4.72 4.49
C ALA A 254 9.92 5.97 4.56
N PHE A 255 11.20 5.86 4.18
CA PHE A 255 12.13 6.98 4.12
C PHE A 255 11.63 8.06 3.16
N ILE A 256 11.21 7.70 1.93
CA ILE A 256 10.64 8.67 0.98
C ILE A 256 9.40 9.35 1.57
N VAL A 257 8.46 8.58 2.12
CA VAL A 257 7.24 9.15 2.72
C VAL A 257 7.59 10.18 3.80
N VAL A 258 8.51 9.86 4.72
CA VAL A 258 8.95 10.80 5.77
C VAL A 258 9.58 12.06 5.17
N ASN A 259 10.42 11.92 4.14
CA ASN A 259 11.04 13.08 3.46
C ASN A 259 9.97 13.99 2.81
N THR A 260 8.91 13.41 2.22
CA THR A 260 7.84 14.20 1.60
C THR A 260 6.97 14.94 2.62
N VAL A 261 6.87 14.46 3.87
CA VAL A 261 6.23 15.22 4.96
C VAL A 261 7.00 16.51 5.22
N TRP A 262 8.34 16.44 5.22
CA TRP A 262 9.18 17.63 5.36
C TRP A 262 8.98 18.60 4.20
N LEU A 263 8.94 18.11 2.96
CA LEU A 263 8.64 18.96 1.80
C LEU A 263 7.28 19.65 1.93
N ARG A 264 6.24 18.91 2.33
CA ARG A 264 4.90 19.49 2.50
C ARG A 264 4.88 20.50 3.64
N PHE A 265 5.61 20.25 4.73
CA PHE A 265 5.80 21.23 5.78
C PHE A 265 6.43 22.52 5.23
N ALA A 266 7.51 22.41 4.45
CA ALA A 266 8.16 23.57 3.84
C ALA A 266 7.26 24.30 2.83
N HIS A 267 6.43 23.58 2.09
CA HIS A 267 5.45 24.16 1.18
C HIS A 267 4.38 24.98 1.92
N HIS A 268 3.74 24.39 2.94
CA HIS A 268 2.62 25.02 3.65
C HIS A 268 3.05 26.11 4.64
N PHE A 269 4.16 25.90 5.37
CA PHE A 269 4.62 26.84 6.39
C PHE A 269 5.74 27.77 5.93
N GLY A 270 6.54 27.33 4.95
CA GLY A 270 7.62 28.14 4.36
C GLY A 270 7.20 28.93 3.12
N GLY A 271 5.97 28.72 2.61
CA GLY A 271 5.46 29.42 1.42
C GLY A 271 6.17 29.05 0.11
N ILE A 272 6.91 27.94 0.09
CA ILE A 272 7.70 27.50 -1.07
C ILE A 272 6.76 26.79 -2.04
N ALA A 273 6.80 27.12 -3.33
CA ALA A 273 5.93 26.48 -4.31
C ALA A 273 6.19 24.96 -4.42
N TRP A 274 5.12 24.16 -4.56
CA TRP A 274 5.22 22.70 -4.74
C TRP A 274 5.64 22.34 -6.18
N ASN A 275 6.91 22.55 -6.49
CA ASN A 275 7.56 22.09 -7.71
C ASN A 275 9.01 21.69 -7.41
N SER A 276 9.60 20.84 -8.26
CA SER A 276 10.94 20.28 -8.02
C SER A 276 12.00 21.36 -7.84
N ASP A 277 11.93 22.41 -8.66
CA ASP A 277 12.99 23.42 -8.77
C ASP A 277 12.98 24.33 -7.54
N ALA A 278 11.81 24.88 -7.19
CA ALA A 278 11.65 25.72 -6.00
C ALA A 278 11.96 24.99 -4.69
N LEU A 279 11.61 23.69 -4.60
CA LEU A 279 11.93 22.89 -3.40
C LEU A 279 13.42 22.55 -3.34
N ALA A 280 14.06 22.26 -4.47
CA ALA A 280 15.49 21.94 -4.52
C ALA A 280 16.36 23.17 -4.21
N ASP A 281 16.01 24.34 -4.74
CA ASP A 281 16.77 25.58 -4.58
C ASP A 281 16.61 26.23 -3.20
N SER A 282 15.64 25.78 -2.40
CA SER A 282 15.35 26.37 -1.10
C SER A 282 16.37 25.95 -0.03
N PHE A 283 17.12 26.93 0.49
CA PHE A 283 17.99 26.73 1.66
C PHE A 283 17.24 26.14 2.86
N PHE A 284 16.00 26.60 3.11
CA PHE A 284 15.18 26.10 4.21
C PHE A 284 14.92 24.58 4.07
N VAL A 285 14.57 24.13 2.86
CA VAL A 285 14.34 22.71 2.57
C VAL A 285 15.62 21.91 2.76
N GLN A 286 16.75 22.40 2.23
CA GLN A 286 18.03 21.70 2.32
C GLN A 286 18.53 21.56 3.76
N ALA A 287 18.46 22.64 4.54
CA ALA A 287 18.84 22.64 5.95
C ALA A 287 17.95 21.69 6.76
N GLY A 288 16.64 21.69 6.51
CA GLY A 288 15.73 20.79 7.19
C GLY A 288 15.90 19.32 6.80
N TYR A 289 16.30 19.00 5.57
CA TYR A 289 16.70 17.64 5.22
C TYR A 289 17.93 17.18 6.02
N SER A 290 18.94 18.04 6.18
CA SER A 290 20.13 17.72 6.98
C SER A 290 19.75 17.44 8.44
N MET A 291 18.87 18.26 9.02
CA MET A 291 18.34 18.03 10.37
C MET A 291 17.53 16.74 10.48
N LEU A 292 16.61 16.51 9.53
CA LEU A 292 15.76 15.32 9.48
C LEU A 292 16.58 14.04 9.38
N TRP A 293 17.55 13.97 8.47
CA TRP A 293 18.39 12.79 8.28
C TRP A 293 19.30 12.54 9.48
N THR A 294 19.78 13.60 10.13
CA THR A 294 20.52 13.49 11.39
C THR A 294 19.65 12.83 12.47
N LEU A 295 18.43 13.34 12.69
CA LEU A 295 17.49 12.78 13.67
C LEU A 295 17.11 11.33 13.34
N LEU A 296 16.84 11.03 12.07
CA LEU A 296 16.53 9.67 11.61
C LEU A 296 17.72 8.73 11.81
N GLY A 297 18.94 9.14 11.47
CA GLY A 297 20.16 8.35 11.61
C GLY A 297 20.47 8.03 13.06
N VAL A 298 20.49 9.06 13.92
CA VAL A 298 20.70 8.88 15.37
C VAL A 298 19.59 8.03 16.00
N GLY A 299 18.33 8.34 15.69
CA GLY A 299 17.19 7.58 16.18
C GLY A 299 17.25 6.10 15.78
N ALA A 300 17.61 5.81 14.54
CA ALA A 300 17.80 4.45 14.03
C ALA A 300 18.93 3.73 14.77
N MET A 301 20.09 4.37 14.99
CA MET A 301 21.22 3.78 15.72
C MET A 301 20.87 3.49 17.18
N VAL A 302 20.23 4.43 17.88
CA VAL A 302 19.80 4.27 19.29
C VAL A 302 18.76 3.14 19.40
N TRP A 303 17.77 3.12 18.52
CA TRP A 303 16.75 2.06 18.51
C TRP A 303 17.36 0.69 18.18
N ALA A 304 18.25 0.64 17.19
CA ALA A 304 18.96 -0.57 16.78
C ALA A 304 19.87 -1.11 17.87
N HIS A 305 20.53 -0.23 18.64
CA HIS A 305 21.31 -0.63 19.81
C HIS A 305 20.41 -1.31 20.85
N LYS A 306 19.27 -0.69 21.21
CA LYS A 306 18.30 -1.28 22.16
C LYS A 306 17.68 -2.60 21.68
N LYS A 307 17.58 -2.81 20.36
CA LYS A 307 16.99 -4.02 19.76
C LYS A 307 18.03 -5.02 19.25
N VAL A 308 19.33 -4.77 19.46
CA VAL A 308 20.44 -5.61 18.99
C VAL A 308 20.36 -5.87 17.46
N GLN A 309 19.98 -4.85 16.68
CA GLN A 309 19.80 -4.95 15.22
C GLN A 309 20.94 -4.28 14.44
N ARG A 310 22.01 -5.03 14.18
CA ARG A 310 23.22 -4.51 13.50
C ARG A 310 22.93 -3.87 12.14
N VAL A 311 22.06 -4.47 11.33
CA VAL A 311 21.73 -3.95 9.98
C VAL A 311 21.06 -2.58 10.06
N VAL A 312 20.18 -2.37 11.03
CA VAL A 312 19.50 -1.07 11.20
C VAL A 312 20.47 -0.02 11.75
N TRP A 313 21.36 -0.42 12.65
CA TRP A 313 22.43 0.45 13.14
C TRP A 313 23.35 0.91 12.00
N GLN A 314 23.77 -0.01 11.13
CA GLN A 314 24.60 0.28 9.96
C GLN A 314 23.89 1.21 8.97
N ALA A 315 22.59 1.01 8.74
CA ALA A 315 21.80 1.91 7.90
C ALA A 315 21.73 3.32 8.50
N GLY A 316 21.54 3.45 9.82
CA GLY A 316 21.58 4.74 10.52
C GLY A 316 22.94 5.43 10.42
N ALA A 317 24.03 4.69 10.64
CA ALA A 317 25.39 5.21 10.49
C ALA A 317 25.69 5.66 9.06
N ALA A 318 25.25 4.87 8.05
CA ALA A 318 25.38 5.24 6.65
C ALA A 318 24.59 6.51 6.30
N LEU A 319 23.38 6.67 6.85
CA LEU A 319 22.58 7.88 6.67
C LEU A 319 23.25 9.11 7.31
N LEU A 320 23.86 8.96 8.49
CA LEU A 320 24.65 10.04 9.10
C LEU A 320 25.86 10.41 8.26
N ALA A 321 26.63 9.42 7.78
CA ALA A 321 27.77 9.66 6.90
C ALA A 321 27.34 10.39 5.61
N LEU A 322 26.22 9.99 5.01
CA LEU A 322 25.64 10.67 3.85
C LEU A 322 25.25 12.12 4.19
N THR A 323 24.68 12.35 5.37
CA THR A 323 24.31 13.69 5.83
C THR A 323 25.53 14.58 6.01
N VAL A 324 26.64 14.05 6.56
CA VAL A 324 27.92 14.76 6.63
C VAL A 324 28.38 15.15 5.23
N VAL A 325 28.46 14.20 4.30
CA VAL A 325 28.88 14.49 2.92
C VAL A 325 28.00 15.57 2.29
N LYS A 326 26.68 15.50 2.47
CA LYS A 326 25.74 16.54 1.99
C LYS A 326 26.05 17.91 2.59
N LEU A 327 26.26 17.99 3.91
CA LEU A 327 26.59 19.25 4.58
C LEU A 327 27.84 19.87 3.96
N LEU A 328 28.88 19.06 3.71
CA LEU A 328 30.15 19.51 3.12
C LEU A 328 30.04 20.01 1.68
N MET A 329 29.21 19.36 0.87
CA MET A 329 29.07 19.68 -0.54
C MET A 329 28.07 20.80 -0.79
N VAL A 330 26.95 20.81 -0.07
CA VAL A 330 25.81 21.70 -0.38
C VAL A 330 25.71 22.85 0.61
N ASP A 331 25.72 22.53 1.90
CA ASP A 331 25.42 23.51 2.94
C ASP A 331 26.65 24.38 3.26
N LEU A 332 27.87 23.87 3.01
CA LEU A 332 29.11 24.63 3.20
C LEU A 332 29.41 25.60 2.05
N GLU A 333 29.02 25.32 0.80
CA GLU A 333 29.27 26.22 -0.34
C GLU A 333 28.67 27.62 -0.13
N ASN A 334 27.51 27.69 0.53
CA ASN A 334 26.78 28.93 0.80
C ASN A 334 27.04 29.56 2.19
N SER A 335 27.95 29.00 3.01
CA SER A 335 28.24 29.50 4.37
C SER A 335 29.63 30.14 4.50
N GLY A 336 29.76 31.09 5.43
CA GLY A 336 31.03 31.76 5.74
C GLY A 336 32.03 30.84 6.45
N GLY A 337 33.33 31.11 6.32
CA GLY A 337 34.40 30.21 6.83
C GLY A 337 34.30 29.83 8.32
N GLY A 338 33.80 30.71 9.19
CA GLY A 338 33.60 30.42 10.61
C GLY A 338 32.40 29.50 10.90
N GLU A 339 31.30 29.66 10.16
CA GLU A 339 30.10 28.81 10.28
C GLU A 339 30.42 27.37 9.91
N ARG A 340 31.27 27.19 8.88
CA ARG A 340 31.79 25.88 8.48
C ARG A 340 32.46 25.16 9.65
N ILE A 341 33.37 25.83 10.36
CA ILE A 341 34.12 25.26 11.50
C ILE A 341 33.17 24.83 12.62
N VAL A 342 32.20 25.68 12.97
CA VAL A 342 31.22 25.36 14.02
C VAL A 342 30.35 24.17 13.62
N ALA A 343 29.90 24.09 12.36
CA ALA A 343 29.14 22.97 11.85
C ALA A 343 29.95 21.66 11.89
N PHE A 344 31.22 21.68 11.46
CA PHE A 344 32.12 20.53 11.54
C PHE A 344 32.29 20.02 12.97
N ILE A 345 32.53 20.93 13.93
CA ILE A 345 32.69 20.57 15.33
C ILE A 345 31.38 20.00 15.89
N GLY A 346 30.24 20.65 15.63
CA GLY A 346 28.94 20.19 16.10
C GLY A 346 28.61 18.78 15.63
N VAL A 347 28.84 18.50 14.34
CA VAL A 347 28.63 17.16 13.77
C VAL A 347 29.64 16.15 14.30
N GLY A 348 30.92 16.53 14.44
CA GLY A 348 31.96 15.67 15.02
C GLY A 348 31.62 15.27 16.46
N VAL A 349 31.22 16.22 17.30
CA VAL A 349 30.77 15.98 18.67
C VAL A 349 29.55 15.05 18.68
N LEU A 350 28.57 15.28 17.80
CA LEU A 350 27.41 14.41 17.69
C LEU A 350 27.80 12.97 17.35
N MET A 351 28.73 12.76 16.40
CA MET A 351 29.21 11.43 16.05
C MET A 351 29.92 10.73 17.21
N VAL A 352 30.72 11.46 18.01
CA VAL A 352 31.35 10.93 19.23
C VAL A 352 30.30 10.51 20.26
N VAL A 353 29.32 11.38 20.53
CA VAL A 353 28.24 11.10 21.49
C VAL A 353 27.45 9.86 21.09
N VAL A 354 27.06 9.76 19.82
CA VAL A 354 26.31 8.59 19.31
C VAL A 354 27.18 7.33 19.35
N GLY A 355 28.45 7.43 18.97
CA GLY A 355 29.39 6.30 19.05
C GLY A 355 29.61 5.79 20.48
N TYR A 356 29.60 6.68 21.46
CA TYR A 356 29.72 6.34 22.88
C TYR A 356 28.44 5.70 23.46
N PHE A 357 27.26 6.30 23.22
CA PHE A 357 26.00 5.84 23.83
C PHE A 357 25.25 4.75 23.06
N ALA A 358 25.48 4.64 21.75
CA ALA A 358 24.85 3.64 20.90
C ALA A 358 25.93 2.91 20.08
N PRO A 359 26.82 2.14 20.73
CA PRO A 359 27.82 1.36 20.02
C PRO A 359 27.17 0.31 19.12
N MET A 360 27.90 -0.14 18.10
CA MET A 360 27.41 -1.21 17.22
C MET A 360 27.14 -2.48 18.06
N PRO A 361 25.95 -3.11 17.94
CA PRO A 361 25.68 -4.34 18.67
C PRO A 361 26.68 -5.45 18.32
N PRO A 362 27.04 -6.33 19.29
CA PRO A 362 27.98 -7.43 19.05
C PRO A 362 27.42 -8.48 18.06
N THR A 363 28.31 -9.27 17.46
CA THR A 363 27.93 -10.43 16.63
C THR A 363 27.44 -11.57 17.53
N ALA A 364 26.48 -12.40 17.08
CA ALA A 364 26.02 -13.59 17.81
C ALA A 364 27.18 -14.51 18.26
N LEU A 365 28.15 -14.77 17.37
CA LEU A 365 29.36 -15.53 17.69
C LEU A 365 30.16 -14.93 18.87
N LYS A 366 30.22 -13.60 18.94
CA LYS A 366 30.95 -12.89 19.98
C LYS A 366 30.18 -12.88 21.30
N VAL A 367 28.85 -13.01 21.26
CA VAL A 367 28.03 -13.19 22.47
C VAL A 367 28.26 -14.58 23.05
N GLU A 368 28.26 -15.61 22.21
CA GLU A 368 28.53 -17.00 22.60
C GLU A 368 29.96 -17.18 23.17
N GLU A 369 30.95 -16.52 22.57
CA GLU A 369 32.34 -16.48 23.07
C GLU A 369 32.47 -15.76 24.43
N LEU A 370 31.63 -14.73 24.68
CA LEU A 370 31.61 -14.00 25.96
C LEU A 370 30.85 -14.76 27.05
N GLU A 371 29.76 -15.45 26.71
CA GLU A 371 28.99 -16.29 27.64
C GLU A 371 29.82 -17.50 28.07
N THR A 372 30.48 -18.18 27.13
CA THR A 372 31.38 -19.30 27.42
C THR A 372 32.59 -18.87 28.25
N ALA A 373 33.18 -17.70 27.99
CA ALA A 373 34.25 -17.16 28.82
C ALA A 373 33.80 -16.82 30.24
N HIS A 374 32.52 -16.48 30.45
CA HIS A 374 31.95 -16.17 31.75
C HIS A 374 31.54 -17.42 32.54
N GLU A 375 31.20 -18.53 31.87
CA GLU A 375 30.95 -19.83 32.52
C GLU A 375 32.24 -20.56 32.94
N VAL A 376 33.36 -20.29 32.26
CA VAL A 376 34.67 -20.91 32.53
C VAL A 376 35.47 -20.16 33.62
N ALA A 377 35.12 -18.92 33.91
CA ALA A 377 35.72 -18.09 34.96
C ALA A 377 34.96 -18.25 36.29
#